data_AF-A0A976H3U4-F1
#
_entry.id   AF-A0A976H3U4-F1
#
_cell.length_a   1.000
_cell.length_b   1.000
_cell.length_c   1.000
_cell.angle_alpha   90.00
_cell.angle_beta   90.00
_cell.angle_gamma   90.00
#
_symmetry.space_group_name_H-M   'P 1'
#
loop_
_entity.id
_entity.type
_entity.pdbx_description
1 polymer ?
#
loop_
_entity_poly.entity_id
_entity_poly.type
_entity_poly.pdbx_seq_one_letter_code
_entity_poly.pdbx_strand_id
1 'polypeptide(L)'
;MFWQKTSVRGSPILRTMMTALCLGLAALVLRWVTTERENLRTDGAAPVSAATTEVVEEGDVPFSLTLSASARKVEILDVAGEMLWQKQDENLVRVQGSLARLPETLVLRVSWKDPSAPRFFAKMVIDPPGRDSLTHVFDAPGELDDLWELP
;
A
#
# COMPACT_ATOMS: atom_id res chain seq x y z
N MET A 1 -34.22 -1.14 53.12
CA MET A 1 -33.24 -0.68 52.12
C MET A 1 -33.43 -1.53 50.88
N PHE A 2 -34.32 -1.12 49.96
CA PHE A 2 -34.67 -1.87 48.75
C PHE A 2 -34.04 -1.18 47.54
N TRP A 3 -33.17 -1.89 46.82
CA TRP A 3 -32.61 -1.44 45.55
C TRP A 3 -33.62 -1.72 44.43
N GLN A 4 -34.19 -0.68 43.82
CA GLN A 4 -34.95 -0.79 42.58
C GLN A 4 -34.00 -0.95 41.40
N LYS A 5 -33.98 -2.15 40.80
CA LYS A 5 -33.29 -2.43 39.54
C LYS A 5 -34.18 -1.92 38.40
N THR A 6 -33.82 -0.78 37.80
CA THR A 6 -34.50 -0.24 36.62
C THR A 6 -34.30 -1.20 35.44
N SER A 7 -35.29 -2.05 35.21
CA SER A 7 -35.35 -2.91 34.02
C SER A 7 -35.76 -2.03 32.84
N VAL A 8 -34.76 -1.56 32.09
CA VAL A 8 -34.99 -0.86 30.83
C VAL A 8 -35.46 -1.91 29.82
N ARG A 9 -36.78 -2.04 29.67
CA ARG A 9 -37.38 -2.83 28.58
C ARG A 9 -37.05 -2.13 27.26
N GLY A 10 -35.88 -2.42 26.72
CA GLY A 10 -35.44 -1.92 25.43
C GLY A 10 -36.39 -2.40 24.34
N SER A 11 -37.02 -1.47 23.63
CA SER A 11 -37.92 -1.78 22.52
C SER A 11 -37.20 -2.63 21.47
N PRO A 12 -37.67 -3.85 21.17
CA PRO A 12 -37.03 -4.71 20.17
C PRO A 12 -37.04 -4.07 18.77
N ILE A 13 -38.02 -3.20 18.50
CA ILE A 13 -38.16 -2.46 17.24
C ILE A 13 -37.00 -1.47 17.05
N LEU A 14 -36.55 -0.82 18.13
CA LEU A 14 -35.45 0.13 18.05
C LEU A 14 -34.14 -0.58 17.69
N ARG A 15 -33.93 -1.79 18.21
CA ARG A 15 -32.74 -2.61 17.90
C ARG A 15 -32.75 -3.04 16.44
N THR A 16 -33.89 -3.51 15.92
CA THR A 16 -33.98 -3.93 14.51
C THR A 16 -33.79 -2.76 13.56
N MET A 17 -34.32 -1.57 13.87
CA MET A 17 -34.07 -0.38 13.05
C MET A 17 -32.59 0.00 13.03
N MET A 18 -31.92 -0.02 14.18
CA MET A 18 -30.51 0.33 14.27
C MET A 18 -29.63 -0.65 13.48
N THR A 19 -29.91 -1.96 13.58
CA THR A 19 -29.19 -2.98 12.80
C THR A 19 -29.43 -2.83 11.30
N ALA A 20 -30.67 -2.58 10.87
CA ALA A 20 -30.99 -2.35 9.46
C ALA A 20 -30.28 -1.10 8.90
N LEU A 21 -30.22 -0.03 9.70
CA LEU A 21 -29.51 1.20 9.33
C LEU A 21 -28.00 0.95 9.16
N CYS A 22 -27.37 0.23 10.10
CA CYS A 22 -25.95 -0.12 10.00
C CYS A 22 -25.66 -0.99 8.77
N LEU A 23 -26.52 -1.97 8.45
CA LEU A 23 -26.35 -2.79 7.24
C LEU A 23 -26.47 -1.96 5.96
N GLY A 24 -27.43 -1.02 5.92
CA GLY A 24 -27.62 -0.13 4.77
C GLY A 24 -26.40 0.75 4.51
N LEU A 25 -25.81 1.34 5.58
CA LEU A 25 -24.60 2.15 5.46
C LEU A 25 -23.39 1.33 5.01
N ALA A 26 -23.21 0.12 5.53
CA ALA A 26 -22.13 -0.77 5.11
C ALA A 26 -22.23 -1.15 3.62
N ALA A 27 -23.43 -1.47 3.13
CA ALA A 27 -23.66 -1.78 1.72
C ALA A 27 -23.39 -0.56 0.80
N LEU A 28 -23.69 0.65 1.26
CA LEU A 28 -23.42 1.88 0.51
C LEU A 28 -21.91 2.12 0.33
N VAL A 29 -21.12 1.92 1.40
CA VAL A 29 -19.65 2.06 1.36
C VAL A 29 -19.03 1.04 0.41
N LEU A 30 -19.48 -0.22 0.46
CA LEU A 30 -19.03 -1.27 -0.46
C LEU A 30 -19.34 -0.96 -1.93
N ARG A 31 -20.52 -0.37 -2.21
CA ARG A 31 -20.88 0.05 -3.57
C ARG A 31 -19.99 1.18 -4.09
N TRP A 32 -19.64 2.14 -3.24
CA TRP A 32 -18.76 3.25 -3.64
C TRP A 32 -17.36 2.74 -4.00
N VAL A 33 -16.78 1.86 -3.17
CA VAL A 33 -15.45 1.26 -3.40
C VAL A 33 -15.40 0.40 -4.67
N THR A 34 -16.51 -0.23 -5.06
CA THR A 34 -16.54 -1.08 -6.26
C THR A 34 -16.76 -0.28 -7.55
N THR A 35 -17.37 0.91 -7.48
CA THR A 35 -17.65 1.74 -8.66
C THR A 35 -16.37 2.38 -9.23
N GLU A 36 -15.34 2.61 -8.39
CA GLU A 36 -14.05 3.15 -8.87
C GLU A 36 -13.25 2.15 -9.73
N ARG A 37 -13.57 0.86 -9.72
CA ARG A 37 -12.86 -0.15 -10.52
C ARG A 37 -13.36 -0.31 -11.96
N GLU A 38 -14.52 0.23 -12.32
CA GLU A 38 -15.14 -0.02 -13.63
C GLU A 38 -14.76 1.03 -14.71
N ASN A 39 -14.18 2.17 -14.32
CA ASN A 39 -13.82 3.24 -15.25
C ASN A 39 -12.47 3.08 -15.97
N LEU A 40 -11.77 1.96 -15.80
CA LEU A 40 -10.45 1.70 -16.42
C LEU A 40 -10.50 0.70 -17.59
N ARG A 41 -11.69 0.40 -18.14
CA ARG A 41 -11.81 -0.67 -19.15
C ARG A 41 -12.75 -0.34 -20.32
N THR A 42 -12.52 0.78 -21.00
CA THR A 42 -13.01 1.06 -22.37
C THR A 42 -12.08 2.14 -22.92
N ASP A 43 -11.14 1.86 -23.81
CA ASP A 43 -11.38 1.82 -25.25
C ASP A 43 -10.24 1.12 -26.00
N GLY A 44 -10.59 0.46 -27.10
CA GLY A 44 -9.67 -0.04 -28.11
C GLY A 44 -10.02 0.46 -29.51
N ALA A 45 -8.99 0.49 -30.37
CA ALA A 45 -8.94 0.83 -31.82
C ALA A 45 -8.75 2.34 -32.15
N ALA A 46 -7.84 2.81 -33.01
CA ALA A 46 -6.87 2.22 -33.97
C ALA A 46 -5.80 3.29 -34.37
N PRO A 47 -4.78 3.00 -35.21
CA PRO A 47 -3.47 3.66 -35.21
C PRO A 47 -3.34 4.86 -36.17
N VAL A 48 -2.57 5.88 -35.79
CA VAL A 48 -1.98 6.88 -36.71
C VAL A 48 -0.55 7.21 -36.29
N SER A 49 0.33 7.10 -37.27
CA SER A 49 1.78 7.30 -37.24
C SER A 49 2.18 8.77 -37.05
N ALA A 50 3.41 8.94 -36.53
CA ALA A 50 4.28 10.12 -36.56
C ALA A 50 4.17 11.13 -35.39
N ALA A 51 4.88 10.80 -34.30
CA ALA A 51 5.95 11.65 -33.77
C ALA A 51 6.90 10.77 -32.96
N THR A 52 8.19 10.81 -33.27
CA THR A 52 9.26 10.26 -32.42
C THR A 52 9.34 11.10 -31.15
N THR A 53 8.40 10.87 -30.25
CA THR A 53 8.61 11.08 -28.82
C THR A 53 9.26 9.79 -28.35
N GLU A 54 10.44 9.87 -27.75
CA GLU A 54 11.05 8.74 -27.06
C GLU A 54 10.04 8.27 -26.00
N VAL A 55 9.25 7.26 -26.37
CA VAL A 55 8.56 6.40 -25.43
C VAL A 55 9.71 5.71 -24.71
N VAL A 56 10.12 6.30 -23.59
CA VAL A 56 10.82 5.55 -22.54
C VAL A 56 9.87 4.40 -22.26
N GLU A 57 10.18 3.23 -22.84
CA GLU A 57 9.42 2.04 -22.53
C GLU A 57 9.36 1.94 -21.01
N GLU A 58 8.15 1.80 -20.47
CA GLU A 58 7.92 1.38 -19.09
C GLU A 58 8.52 -0.03 -18.95
N GLY A 59 9.85 -0.06 -18.88
CA GLY A 59 10.63 -1.24 -18.64
C GLY A 59 10.65 -1.48 -17.14
N ASP A 60 10.55 -2.74 -16.77
CA ASP A 60 10.76 -3.21 -15.40
C ASP A 60 11.98 -2.52 -14.79
N VAL A 61 11.74 -1.70 -13.75
CA VAL A 61 12.78 -0.95 -13.05
C VAL A 61 13.31 -1.82 -11.92
N PRO A 62 14.52 -2.40 -12.06
CA PRO A 62 15.07 -3.25 -11.02
C PRO A 62 15.36 -2.46 -9.75
N PHE A 63 15.14 -3.11 -8.62
CA PHE A 63 15.51 -2.57 -7.32
C PHE A 63 16.12 -3.66 -6.44
N SER A 64 16.90 -3.22 -5.46
CA SER A 64 17.38 -4.04 -4.36
C SER A 64 17.12 -3.35 -3.03
N LEU A 65 16.63 -4.12 -2.07
CA LEU A 65 16.34 -3.67 -0.72
C LEU A 65 17.13 -4.53 0.27
N THR A 66 17.91 -3.89 1.13
CA THR A 66 18.66 -4.53 2.22
C THR A 66 18.15 -4.00 3.54
N LEU A 67 17.71 -4.90 4.41
CA LEU A 67 17.12 -4.60 5.70
C LEU A 67 18.13 -4.84 6.82
N SER A 68 18.05 -4.05 7.90
CA SER A 68 18.94 -4.22 9.06
C SER A 68 18.62 -5.45 9.91
N ALA A 69 17.39 -5.96 9.81
CA ALA A 69 16.89 -7.11 10.55
C ALA A 69 15.92 -7.93 9.69
N SER A 70 15.51 -9.11 10.17
CA SER A 70 14.51 -9.92 9.48
C SER A 70 13.12 -9.26 9.53
N ALA A 71 12.50 -9.09 8.37
CA ALA A 71 11.11 -8.66 8.22
C ALA A 71 10.20 -9.83 7.86
N ARG A 72 8.91 -9.69 8.22
CA ARG A 72 7.81 -10.60 7.84
C ARG A 72 7.15 -10.17 6.53
N LYS A 73 7.13 -8.87 6.27
CA LYS A 73 6.43 -8.26 5.14
C LYS A 73 7.16 -7.02 4.70
N VAL A 74 7.28 -6.84 3.39
CA VAL A 74 7.76 -5.62 2.74
C VAL A 74 6.74 -5.24 1.68
N GLU A 75 6.33 -3.97 1.68
CA GLU A 75 5.42 -3.39 0.71
C GLU A 75 6.05 -2.11 0.17
N ILE A 76 5.95 -1.93 -1.14
CA ILE A 76 6.33 -0.71 -1.84
C ILE A 76 5.06 -0.18 -2.49
N LEU A 77 4.68 1.03 -2.10
CA LEU A 77 3.48 1.69 -2.58
C LEU A 77 3.85 3.00 -3.28
N ASP A 78 2.92 3.53 -4.06
CA ASP A 78 2.97 4.94 -4.42
C ASP A 78 2.31 5.83 -3.34
N VAL A 79 2.37 7.14 -3.55
CA VAL A 79 1.75 8.13 -2.64
C VAL A 79 0.22 8.05 -2.60
N ALA A 80 -0.42 7.50 -3.64
CA ALA A 80 -1.86 7.25 -3.67
C ALA A 80 -2.24 5.98 -2.88
N GLY A 81 -1.26 5.21 -2.43
CA GLY A 81 -1.44 3.93 -1.75
C GLY A 81 -1.66 2.76 -2.69
N GLU A 82 -1.37 2.90 -3.99
CA GLU A 82 -1.36 1.80 -4.94
C GLU A 82 -0.18 0.87 -4.64
N MET A 83 -0.45 -0.44 -4.60
CA MET A 83 0.58 -1.44 -4.34
C MET A 83 1.42 -1.67 -5.60
N LEU A 84 2.67 -1.21 -5.58
CA LEU A 84 3.60 -1.41 -6.70
C LEU A 84 4.31 -2.76 -6.58
N TRP A 85 4.62 -3.17 -5.35
CA TRP A 85 5.31 -4.42 -5.10
C TRP A 85 5.11 -4.89 -3.66
N GLN A 86 5.01 -6.20 -3.43
CA GLN A 86 4.95 -6.76 -2.08
C GLN A 86 5.64 -8.13 -2.00
N LYS A 87 6.17 -8.45 -0.82
CA LYS A 87 6.60 -9.80 -0.47
C LYS A 87 6.37 -10.08 1.00
N GLN A 88 5.96 -11.31 1.29
CA GLN A 88 5.76 -11.82 2.62
C GLN A 88 6.55 -13.12 2.78
N ASP A 89 7.45 -13.15 3.76
CA ASP A 89 8.30 -14.30 4.11
C ASP A 89 8.79 -14.06 5.55
N GLU A 90 9.01 -15.11 6.33
CA GLU A 90 9.38 -15.00 7.74
C GLU A 90 10.83 -14.56 7.99
N ASN A 91 11.68 -14.52 6.96
CA ASN A 91 13.10 -14.17 7.10
C ASN A 91 13.60 -13.25 5.95
N LEU A 92 12.86 -12.17 5.66
CA LEU A 92 13.31 -11.17 4.69
C LEU A 92 14.46 -10.34 5.26
N VAL A 93 15.66 -10.46 4.69
CA VAL A 93 16.82 -9.60 5.02
C VAL A 93 17.30 -8.85 3.78
N ARG A 94 17.25 -9.50 2.62
CA ARG A 94 17.52 -8.89 1.32
C ARG A 94 16.44 -9.28 0.34
N VAL A 95 16.00 -8.29 -0.42
CA VAL A 95 14.95 -8.41 -1.41
C VAL A 95 15.46 -7.80 -2.72
N GLN A 96 15.15 -8.46 -3.82
CA GLN A 96 15.36 -7.93 -5.17
C GLN A 96 14.06 -8.13 -5.94
N GLY A 97 13.77 -7.21 -6.84
CA GLY A 97 12.57 -7.26 -7.68
C GLY A 97 12.64 -6.22 -8.78
N SER A 98 11.55 -6.13 -9.53
CA SER A 98 11.31 -5.08 -10.52
C SER A 98 10.01 -4.34 -10.17
N LEU A 99 10.00 -3.04 -10.42
CA LEU A 99 8.80 -2.20 -10.40
C LEU A 99 8.34 -2.04 -11.85
N ALA A 100 7.05 -2.24 -12.11
CA ALA A 100 6.48 -2.07 -13.45
C ALA A 100 6.59 -0.62 -13.96
N ARG A 101 6.60 0.34 -13.02
CA ARG A 101 6.80 1.77 -13.27
C ARG A 101 7.54 2.39 -12.08
N LEU A 102 8.26 3.47 -12.33
CA LEU A 102 8.89 4.26 -11.27
C LEU A 102 8.05 5.54 -11.03
N PRO A 103 7.30 5.64 -9.91
CA PRO A 103 6.57 6.87 -9.59
C PRO A 103 7.53 8.00 -9.19
N GLU A 104 7.02 9.22 -9.04
CA GLU A 104 7.80 10.35 -8.50
C GLU A 104 8.07 10.22 -6.99
N THR A 105 7.18 9.53 -6.27
CA THR A 105 7.29 9.30 -4.83
C THR A 105 6.94 7.85 -4.50
N LEU A 106 7.82 7.21 -3.74
CA LEU A 106 7.65 5.85 -3.23
C LEU A 106 7.38 5.87 -1.73
N VAL A 107 6.55 4.94 -1.27
CA VAL A 107 6.35 4.68 0.17
C VAL A 107 6.84 3.27 0.45
N LEU A 108 7.80 3.13 1.37
CA LEU A 108 8.30 1.85 1.83
C LEU A 108 7.64 1.49 3.16
N ARG A 109 6.97 0.34 3.20
CA ARG A 109 6.47 -0.26 4.44
C ARG A 109 7.20 -1.55 4.76
N VAL A 110 7.73 -1.65 5.97
CA VAL A 110 8.40 -2.86 6.45
C VAL A 110 7.83 -3.26 7.80
N SER A 111 7.33 -4.49 7.86
CA SER A 111 6.92 -5.11 9.11
C SER A 111 7.96 -6.09 9.61
N TRP A 112 8.51 -5.80 10.79
CA TRP A 112 9.65 -6.52 11.34
C TRP A 112 9.21 -7.82 11.99
N LYS A 113 10.12 -8.81 12.00
CA LYS A 113 9.84 -10.08 12.68
C LYS A 113 9.88 -9.93 14.19
N ASP A 114 10.87 -9.21 14.67
CA ASP A 114 11.11 -8.91 16.08
C ASP A 114 11.29 -7.40 16.24
N PRO A 115 10.32 -6.69 16.83
CA PRO A 115 10.40 -5.24 17.05
C PRO A 115 11.25 -4.85 18.27
N SER A 116 12.06 -5.75 18.82
CA SER A 116 12.86 -5.50 20.02
C SER A 116 14.00 -4.48 19.84
N ALA A 117 14.42 -4.21 18.60
CA ALA A 117 15.50 -3.25 18.34
C ALA A 117 15.00 -1.80 18.54
N PRO A 118 15.85 -0.90 19.06
CA PRO A 118 15.48 0.50 19.30
C PRO A 118 15.25 1.29 18.00
N ARG A 119 15.86 0.86 16.90
CA ARG A 119 15.76 1.49 15.58
C ARG A 119 16.04 0.46 14.50
N PHE A 120 15.33 0.58 13.38
CA PHE A 120 15.54 -0.24 12.19
C PHE A 120 15.92 0.62 11.00
N PHE A 121 16.61 0.01 10.04
CA PHE A 121 17.08 0.67 8.82
C PHE A 121 16.77 -0.21 7.60
N ALA A 122 16.43 0.44 6.50
CA ALA A 122 16.27 -0.21 5.21
C ALA A 122 16.99 0.61 4.15
N LYS A 123 17.90 -0.02 3.40
CA LYS A 123 18.57 0.60 2.26
C LYS A 123 17.92 0.12 0.97
N MET A 124 17.38 1.03 0.18
CA MET A 124 16.84 0.77 -1.14
C MET A 124 17.78 1.35 -2.20
N VAL A 125 18.03 0.55 -3.24
CA VAL A 125 18.73 0.95 -4.45
C VAL A 125 17.80 0.66 -5.62
N ILE A 126 17.58 1.65 -6.48
CA ILE A 126 16.79 1.53 -7.70
C ILE A 126 17.75 1.80 -8.85
N ASP A 127 17.70 0.96 -9.88
CA ASP A 127 18.57 1.07 -11.04
C ASP A 127 17.72 1.32 -12.30
N PRO A 128 17.24 2.56 -12.55
CA PRO A 128 16.38 2.84 -13.69
C PRO A 128 17.16 2.68 -15.00
N PRO A 129 16.53 2.12 -16.06
CA PRO A 129 17.21 1.94 -17.33
C PRO A 129 17.63 3.28 -17.94
N GLY A 130 18.92 3.42 -18.26
CA GLY A 130 19.46 4.62 -18.89
C GLY A 130 19.62 5.83 -17.95
N ARG A 131 19.47 5.66 -16.63
CA ARG A 131 19.73 6.69 -15.62
C ARG A 131 20.72 6.19 -14.56
N ASP A 132 21.24 7.10 -13.75
CA ASP A 132 22.07 6.76 -12.60
C ASP A 132 21.25 6.02 -11.53
N SER A 133 21.89 5.08 -10.85
CA SER A 133 21.32 4.37 -9.71
C SER A 133 20.95 5.33 -8.59
N LEU A 134 19.71 5.20 -8.09
CA LEU A 134 19.19 5.98 -6.98
C LEU A 134 19.33 5.17 -5.70
N THR A 135 19.83 5.77 -4.62
CA THR A 135 19.99 5.09 -3.32
C THR A 135 19.38 5.94 -2.21
N HIS A 136 18.61 5.28 -1.34
CA HIS A 136 18.04 5.90 -0.16
C HIS A 136 18.11 4.96 1.05
N VAL A 137 18.24 5.55 2.23
CA VAL A 137 18.27 4.83 3.50
C VAL A 137 17.12 5.35 4.34
N PHE A 138 16.17 4.47 4.59
CA PHE A 138 15.03 4.70 5.46
C PHE A 138 15.38 4.30 6.89
N ASP A 139 14.88 5.04 7.87
CA ASP A 139 15.12 4.73 9.27
C ASP A 139 13.93 5.10 10.18
N ALA A 140 13.54 4.16 11.05
CA ALA A 140 12.36 4.33 11.90
C ALA A 140 12.53 3.63 13.26
N PRO A 141 11.93 4.18 14.34
CA PRO A 141 11.77 3.44 15.60
C PRO A 141 10.60 2.46 15.48
N GLY A 142 10.89 1.17 15.29
CA GLY A 142 9.89 0.12 15.12
C GLY A 142 9.53 -0.15 13.65
N GLU A 143 8.25 -0.34 13.35
CA GLU A 143 7.75 -0.53 11.98
C GLU A 143 8.16 0.64 11.08
N LEU A 144 8.48 0.35 9.83
CA LEU A 144 8.91 1.35 8.86
C LEU A 144 7.71 1.69 7.96
N ASP A 145 7.36 2.97 7.88
CA ASP A 145 6.38 3.55 6.95
C ASP A 145 6.88 4.95 6.60
N ASP A 146 7.71 5.01 5.56
CA ASP A 146 8.45 6.23 5.20
C ASP A 146 8.42 6.44 3.68
N LEU A 147 8.57 7.70 3.26
CA LEU A 147 8.44 8.12 1.88
C LEU A 147 9.78 8.55 1.29
N TRP A 148 9.97 8.29 0.01
CA TRP A 148 11.12 8.72 -0.76
C TRP A 148 10.67 9.45 -2.03
N GLU A 149 10.95 10.75 -2.08
CA GLU A 149 10.81 11.56 -3.29
C GLU A 149 12.02 11.32 -4.20
N LEU A 150 11.74 10.86 -5.42
CA LEU A 150 12.75 10.55 -6.42
C LEU A 150 13.13 11.83 -7.19
N PRO A 151 14.42 12.03 -7.50
CA PRO A 151 14.92 13.22 -8.18
C PRO A 151 14.57 13.31 -9.68
#